data_AF-A0A2U1K0S6-F1
#
_entry.id   AF-A0A2U1K0S6-F1
#
_cell.length_a   1.000
_cell.length_b   1.000
_cell.length_c   1.000
_cell.angle_alpha   90.00
_cell.angle_beta   90.00
_cell.angle_gamma   90.00
#
_symmetry.space_group_name_H-M   'P 1'
#
loop_
_entity.id
_entity.type
_entity.pdbx_description
1 polymer ?
#
loop_
_entity_poly.entity_id
_entity_poly.type
_entity_poly.pdbx_seq_one_letter_code
_entity_poly.pdbx_strand_id
1 'polypeptide(L)' 'MLNIEQLADKLQVSTRTIYSWVEKRIIPHYKIGQGIRFDRQEIEEWIKSKKVPTKDGSVETLESLEEESVSTDEGSGVH' A
#
# COMPACT_ATOMS: atom_id res chain seq x y z
N MET A 1 -11.75 -7.02 -5.25
CA MET A 1 -12.29 -6.67 -3.93
C MET A 1 -12.32 -7.89 -3.02
N LEU A 2 -12.16 -7.68 -1.71
CA LEU A 2 -12.17 -8.70 -0.67
C LEU A 2 -13.46 -8.60 0.16
N ASN A 3 -13.92 -9.73 0.70
CA ASN A 3 -14.96 -9.75 1.75
C ASN A 3 -14.31 -9.71 3.15
N ILE A 4 -15.13 -9.73 4.21
CA ILE A 4 -14.67 -9.65 5.61
C ILE A 4 -13.78 -10.83 5.99
N GLU A 5 -14.15 -12.06 5.59
CA GLU A 5 -13.40 -13.28 5.91
C GLU A 5 -12.03 -13.28 5.22
N GLN A 6 -12.01 -12.99 3.92
CA GLN A 6 -10.77 -12.90 3.14
C GLN A 6 -9.83 -11.82 3.67
N LEU A 7 -10.36 -10.69 4.13
CA LEU A 7 -9.54 -9.63 4.72
C LEU A 7 -9.02 -10.05 6.10
N ALA A 8 -9.86 -10.68 6.92
CA ALA A 8 -9.49 -11.21 8.24
C ALA A 8 -8.33 -12.21 8.12
N ASP A 9 -8.44 -13.17 7.20
CA ASP A 9 -7.39 -14.16 6.94
C ASP A 9 -6.08 -13.52 6.46
N LYS A 10 -6.18 -12.52 5.59
CA LYS A 10 -5.02 -11.79 5.05
C LYS A 10 -4.29 -10.98 6.11
N LEU A 11 -5.03 -10.33 7.00
CA LEU A 11 -4.46 -9.52 8.09
C LEU A 11 -4.15 -10.35 9.34
N GLN A 12 -4.48 -11.64 9.35
CA GLN A 12 -4.35 -12.52 10.52
C GLN A 12 -5.05 -11.93 11.77
N VAL A 13 -6.25 -11.37 11.57
CA VAL A 13 -7.11 -10.85 12.65
C VAL A 13 -8.47 -11.52 12.61
N SER A 14 -9.20 -11.48 13.72
CA SER A 14 -10.57 -12.03 13.75
C SER A 14 -11.53 -11.21 12.87
N THR A 15 -12.53 -11.87 12.28
CA THR A 15 -13.63 -11.19 11.56
C THR A 15 -14.34 -10.16 12.45
N ARG A 16 -14.47 -10.44 13.75
CA ARG A 16 -14.98 -9.50 14.76
C ARG A 16 -14.17 -8.20 14.82
N THR A 17 -12.85 -8.30 14.73
CA THR A 17 -11.95 -7.13 14.69
C THR A 17 -12.25 -6.29 13.45
N ILE A 18 -12.39 -6.93 12.28
CA ILE A 18 -12.75 -6.25 11.02
C ILE A 18 -14.10 -5.56 11.15
N TYR A 19 -15.14 -6.23 11.68
CA TYR A 19 -16.44 -5.62 11.92
C TYR A 19 -16.35 -4.38 12.82
N SER A 20 -15.57 -4.44 13.91
CA SER A 20 -15.38 -3.29 14.79
C SER A 20 -14.69 -2.12 14.08
N TRP A 21 -13.70 -2.40 13.21
CA TRP A 21 -13.05 -1.34 12.43
C TRP A 21 -13.98 -0.72 11.39
N VAL A 22 -14.85 -1.52 10.76
CA VAL A 22 -15.86 -1.01 9.82
C VAL A 22 -16.87 -0.11 10.54
N GLU A 23 -17.41 -0.56 11.68
CA GLU A 23 -18.38 0.20 12.48
C GLU A 23 -17.77 1.54 12.95
N LYS A 24 -16.51 1.51 13.39
CA LYS A 24 -15.77 2.71 13.81
C LYS A 24 -15.24 3.55 12.65
N ARG A 25 -15.47 3.13 11.40
CA ARG A 25 -14.94 3.77 10.17
C ARG A 25 -13.42 3.99 10.21
N ILE A 26 -12.69 3.07 10.83
CA ILE A 26 -11.22 3.11 10.95
C ILE A 26 -10.55 2.56 9.69
N ILE A 27 -11.20 1.59 9.05
CA ILE A 27 -10.70 0.90 7.85
C ILE A 27 -11.50 1.34 6.60
N PRO A 28 -10.85 1.64 5.46
CA PRO A 28 -11.52 1.93 4.21
C PRO A 28 -12.40 0.77 3.78
N HIS A 29 -13.65 1.03 3.42
CA HIS A 29 -14.59 -0.01 3.01
C HIS A 29 -15.70 0.55 2.12
N TYR A 30 -16.26 -0.35 1.32
CA TYR A 30 -17.37 -0.09 0.42
C TYR A 30 -18.61 -0.85 0.87
N LYS A 31 -19.75 -0.14 0.94
CA LYS A 31 -21.04 -0.77 1.17
C LYS A 31 -21.73 -1.00 -0.17
N ILE A 32 -21.84 -2.27 -0.57
CA ILE A 32 -22.46 -2.68 -1.83
C ILE A 32 -23.68 -3.54 -1.51
N GLY A 33 -24.86 -2.93 -1.60
CA GLY A 33 -26.11 -3.53 -1.12
C GLY A 33 -26.03 -3.82 0.39
N GLN A 34 -26.19 -5.10 0.75
CA GLN A 34 -26.05 -5.58 2.14
C GLN A 34 -24.62 -6.01 2.49
N GLY A 35 -23.73 -6.11 1.50
CA GLY A 35 -22.36 -6.60 1.70
C GLY A 35 -21.36 -5.47 1.94
N ILE A 36 -20.32 -5.80 2.71
CA ILE A 36 -19.12 -4.97 2.84
C ILE A 36 -18.03 -5.54 1.93
N ARG A 37 -17.32 -4.66 1.22
CA ARG A 37 -16.21 -4.99 0.34
C ARG A 37 -15.02 -4.08 0.61
N PHE A 38 -13.84 -4.61 0.36
CA PHE A 38 -12.58 -3.89 0.54
C PHE A 38 -11.81 -3.91 -0.77
N ASP A 39 -11.31 -2.74 -1.17
CA ASP A 39 -10.34 -2.70 -2.24
C ASP A 39 -8.96 -3.11 -1.72
N ARG A 40 -8.18 -3.84 -2.52
CA ARG A 40 -6.87 -4.33 -2.06
C ARG A 40 -5.88 -3.18 -1.90
N GLN A 41 -5.83 -2.28 -2.88
CA GLN A 41 -4.85 -1.21 -2.92
C GLN A 41 -5.08 -0.23 -1.77
N GLU A 42 -6.33 0.15 -1.52
CA GLU A 42 -6.68 1.03 -0.41
C GLU A 42 -6.32 0.43 0.96
N ILE A 43 -6.52 -0.87 1.13
CA ILE A 43 -6.14 -1.56 2.36
C ILE A 43 -4.62 -1.56 2.53
N GLU A 44 -3.85 -1.82 1.48
CA GLU A 44 -2.39 -1.80 1.52
C GLU A 44 -1.85 -0.41 1.87
N GLU A 45 -2.40 0.64 1.25
CA GLU A 45 -2.08 2.04 1.56
C GLU A 45 -2.46 2.40 3.01
N TRP A 46 -3.64 1.98 3.46
CA TRP A 46 -4.07 2.17 4.83
C TRP A 46 -3.12 1.49 5.83
N ILE A 47 -2.69 0.26 5.58
CA ILE A 47 -1.72 -0.43 6.46
C ILE A 47 -0.39 0.33 6.52
N LYS A 48 0.12 0.78 5.36
CA LYS A 48 1.34 1.59 5.28
C LYS A 48 1.20 2.87 6.12
N SER A 49 0.03 3.52 6.10
CA SER A 49 -0.26 4.70 6.91
C SER A 49 -0.30 4.44 8.43
N LYS A 50 -0.53 3.19 8.85
CA LYS A 50 -0.57 2.78 10.27
C LYS A 50 0.79 2.34 10.80
N LYS A 51 1.85 2.37 9.98
CA LYS A 51 3.20 2.03 10.42
C LYS A 51 3.63 2.97 11.56
N VAL A 52 3.85 2.40 12.75
CA VAL A 52 4.44 3.14 13.86
C VAL A 52 5.94 3.29 13.59
N PRO A 53 6.51 4.51 13.65
CA PRO A 53 7.94 4.70 13.44
C PRO A 53 8.72 3.94 14.51
N THR A 54 9.62 3.07 14.06
CA THR A 54 10.63 2.44 14.92
C THR A 54 11.69 3.48 15.26
N LYS A 55 12.27 3.42 16.46
CA LYS A 55 13.28 4.39 16.92
C LYS A 55 14.59 4.39 16.12
N ASP A 56 14.80 3.39 15.26
CA ASP A 56 15.89 3.36 14.28
C ASP A 56 15.41 3.96 12.95
N GLY A 57 15.78 5.22 12.73
CA GLY A 57 15.46 5.98 11.52
C GLY A 57 16.52 5.79 10.44
N SER A 58 16.20 4.99 9.43
CA SER A 58 16.83 5.03 8.11
C SER A 58 15.90 4.37 7.09
N VAL A 59 15.02 5.15 6.49
CA VAL A 59 14.45 4.80 5.19
C VAL A 59 14.69 5.98 4.26
N GLU A 60 15.75 5.83 3.48
CA GLU A 60 16.15 6.72 2.40
C GLU A 60 15.03 6.75 1.35
N THR A 61 14.62 7.95 1.00
CA THR A 61 13.71 8.25 -0.12
C THR A 61 14.37 7.83 -1.43
N LEU A 62 14.06 6.63 -1.91
CA LEU A 62 14.48 6.14 -3.23
C LEU A 62 13.47 6.58 -4.30
N GLU A 63 13.37 7.89 -4.54
CA GLU A 63 12.52 8.44 -5.60
C GLU A 63 13.23 9.58 -6.37
N SER A 64 14.55 9.47 -6.55
CA SER A 64 15.33 10.55 -7.19
C SER A 64 16.43 10.06 -8.14
N LEU A 65 16.45 8.80 -8.59
CA LEU A 65 17.58 8.24 -9.35
C LEU A 65 17.26 7.63 -10.72
N GLU A 66 16.07 7.84 -11.31
CA GLU A 66 15.75 7.27 -12.63
C GLU A 66 15.81 8.24 -13.83
N GLU A 67 16.13 9.53 -13.68
CA GLU A 67 16.10 10.45 -14.84
C GLU A 67 17.44 10.81 -15.50
N GLU A 68 18.59 10.25 -15.11
CA GLU A 68 19.85 10.59 -15.79
C GLU A 68 20.74 9.39 -16.12
N SER A 69 20.30 8.56 -17.07
CA SER A 69 21.22 7.78 -17.90
C SER A 69 20.60 7.37 -19.24
N VAL A 70 20.58 8.28 -20.21
CA VAL A 70 20.77 7.87 -21.62
C VAL A 70 21.94 8.68 -22.19
N SER A 71 23.14 8.15 -21.91
CA SER A 71 24.32 8.44 -22.69
C SER A 71 24.34 7.42 -23.82
N THR A 72 24.19 7.89 -25.06
CA THR A 72 24.71 7.18 -26.23
C THR A 72 25.69 8.10 -26.91
N ASP A 73 26.94 7.95 -26.46
CA ASP A 73 28.17 8.15 -27.22
C ASP A 73 28.16 7.22 -28.44
N GLU A 74 28.21 7.78 -29.64
CA GLU A 74 28.75 7.11 -30.82
C GLU A 74 29.66 8.14 -31.49
N GLY A 75 30.95 7.98 -31.24
CA GLY A 75 31.97 8.92 -31.66
C GLY A 75 32.54 8.70 -33.07
N SER A 76 33.70 9.33 -33.21
CA SER A 76 34.76 9.07 -34.19
C SER A 76 34.70 9.81 -35.54
N GLY A 77 35.77 10.56 -35.79
CA GLY A 77 36.11 11.06 -37.13
C GLY A 77 37.07 12.24 -37.09
N VAL A 78 38.33 11.97 -36.79
CA VAL A 78 39.45 12.92 -36.73
C VAL A 78 39.96 13.34 -38.12
N HIS A 79 40.54 14.55 -38.14
CA HIS A 79 41.46 15.15 -39.12
C HIS A 79 40.89 15.78 -40.39
#